data_AF-Q5QV83-F1
#
_entry.id   AF-Q5QV83-F1
#
_cell.length_a   1.000
_cell.length_b   1.000
_cell.length_c   1.000
_cell.angle_alpha   90.00
_cell.angle_beta   90.00
_cell.angle_gamma   90.00
#
_symmetry.space_group_name_H-M   'P 1'
#
loop_
_entity.id
_entity.type
_entity.pdbx_description
1 polymer ?
#
loop_
_entity_poly.entity_id
_entity_poly.type
_entity_poly.pdbx_seq_one_letter_code
_entity_poly.pdbx_strand_id
1 'polypeptide(L)'
;MARRKNTFWNRNKFKLSGLILILPFYFLYEQLQPPEFPPVWDEKAAGPFKVALQPANNDAPYAHHEDWVKDFSAYVNEGKVRDIRQGYVNIGEEPIAIEELQQDDVGILHGSELLQHVHAIAPQKLNSQQRVWVTLQTWNGDVHQAHWELPETWVK
;
A
#
# COMPACT_ATOMS: atom_id res chain seq x y z
N MET A 1 15.80 -60.81 -14.19
CA MET A 1 15.27 -59.45 -14.44
C MET A 1 14.40 -59.03 -13.26
N ALA A 2 14.69 -57.92 -12.60
CA ALA A 2 13.89 -57.44 -11.47
C ALA A 2 12.49 -57.03 -11.94
N ARG A 3 11.45 -57.76 -11.50
CA ARG A 3 10.05 -57.49 -11.87
C ARG A 3 9.62 -56.19 -11.19
N ARG A 4 9.35 -55.13 -11.97
CA ARG A 4 8.85 -53.86 -11.43
C ARG A 4 7.53 -54.12 -10.70
N LYS A 5 7.47 -53.80 -9.40
CA LYS A 5 6.25 -53.91 -8.60
C LYS A 5 5.20 -52.95 -9.18
N ASN A 6 4.03 -53.46 -9.55
CA ASN A 6 2.90 -52.68 -10.05
C ASN A 6 2.21 -51.94 -8.90
N THR A 7 2.92 -50.99 -8.31
CA THR A 7 2.38 -50.10 -7.28
C THR A 7 1.77 -48.87 -7.93
N PHE A 8 0.82 -48.23 -7.23
CA PHE A 8 0.22 -46.96 -7.66
C PHE A 8 1.29 -45.92 -8.05
N TRP A 9 2.35 -45.81 -7.26
CA TRP A 9 3.49 -44.92 -7.53
C TRP A 9 4.20 -45.24 -8.85
N ASN A 10 4.58 -46.50 -9.08
CA ASN A 10 5.27 -46.88 -10.31
C ASN A 10 4.40 -46.72 -11.56
N ARG A 11 3.07 -46.79 -11.41
CA ARG A 11 2.09 -46.56 -12.48
C ARG A 11 1.86 -45.08 -12.81
N ASN A 12 1.92 -44.19 -11.81
CA ASN A 12 1.47 -42.81 -11.95
C ASN A 12 2.55 -41.73 -11.78
N LYS A 13 3.75 -42.04 -11.29
CA LYS A 13 4.79 -41.02 -11.02
C LYS A 13 5.11 -40.10 -12.19
N PHE A 14 5.16 -40.61 -13.42
CA PHE A 14 5.40 -39.78 -14.60
C PHE A 14 4.21 -38.89 -14.98
N LYS A 15 2.98 -39.33 -14.68
CA LYS A 15 1.77 -38.51 -14.86
C LYS A 15 1.74 -37.38 -13.84
N LEU A 16 2.10 -37.66 -12.59
CA LEU A 16 2.24 -36.64 -11.54
C LEU A 16 3.34 -35.64 -11.88
N SER A 17 4.50 -36.09 -12.37
CA SER A 17 5.55 -35.19 -12.86
C SER A 17 5.06 -34.33 -14.02
N GLY A 18 4.30 -34.90 -14.96
CA GLY A 18 3.67 -34.13 -16.05
C GLY A 18 2.69 -33.08 -15.56
N LEU A 19 1.88 -33.37 -14.53
CA LEU A 19 0.98 -32.39 -13.92
C LEU A 19 1.73 -31.23 -13.26
N ILE A 20 2.86 -31.49 -12.62
CA ILE A 20 3.70 -30.43 -12.02
C ILE A 20 4.22 -29.47 -13.10
N LEU A 21 4.51 -29.95 -14.31
CA LEU A 21 4.96 -29.08 -15.42
C LEU A 21 3.87 -28.14 -15.94
N ILE A 22 2.59 -28.38 -15.60
CA ILE A 22 1.48 -27.49 -15.95
C ILE A 22 1.36 -26.33 -14.94
N LEU A 23 1.75 -26.54 -13.68
CA LEU A 23 1.60 -25.55 -12.62
C LEU A 23 2.24 -24.19 -12.93
N PRO A 24 3.45 -24.10 -13.51
CA PRO A 24 4.01 -22.79 -13.90
C PRO A 24 3.11 -22.00 -14.85
N PHE A 25 2.43 -22.65 -15.80
CA PHE A 25 1.52 -21.96 -16.72
C PHE A 25 0.24 -21.50 -16.03
N TYR A 26 -0.29 -22.31 -15.11
CA TYR A 26 -1.45 -21.96 -14.30
C TYR A 26 -1.14 -20.74 -13.41
N PHE A 27 -0.06 -20.81 -12.64
CA PHE A 27 0.34 -19.71 -11.76
C PHE A 27 0.78 -18.48 -12.56
N LEU A 28 1.42 -18.64 -13.72
CA LEU A 28 1.71 -17.50 -14.60
C LEU A 28 0.43 -16.83 -15.08
N TYR A 29 -0.57 -17.59 -15.51
CA TYR A 29 -1.86 -17.03 -15.92
C TYR A 29 -2.54 -16.27 -14.79
N GLU A 30 -2.49 -16.80 -13.56
CA GLU A 30 -3.00 -16.14 -12.36
C GLU A 30 -2.26 -14.83 -12.06
N GLN A 31 -0.93 -14.81 -12.15
CA GLN A 31 -0.10 -13.61 -11.92
C GLN A 31 -0.23 -12.55 -13.03
N LEU A 32 -0.69 -12.94 -14.22
CA LEU A 32 -0.98 -12.00 -15.31
C LEU A 32 -2.35 -11.31 -15.15
N GLN A 33 -3.19 -11.78 -14.22
CA GLN A 33 -4.44 -11.07 -13.95
C GLN A 33 -4.11 -9.74 -13.26
N PRO A 34 -4.66 -8.62 -13.75
CA PRO A 34 -4.41 -7.34 -13.11
C PRO A 34 -4.96 -7.39 -11.68
N PRO A 35 -4.17 -6.98 -10.67
CA PRO A 35 -4.67 -6.88 -9.30
C PRO A 35 -5.83 -5.89 -9.24
N GLU A 36 -6.86 -6.22 -8.47
CA GLU A 36 -7.96 -5.31 -8.18
C GLU A 36 -7.56 -4.38 -7.04
N PHE A 37 -7.38 -3.10 -7.37
CA PHE A 37 -7.14 -2.07 -6.37
C PHE A 37 -8.45 -1.38 -5.97
N PRO A 38 -8.58 -0.97 -4.69
CA PRO A 38 -9.58 0.02 -4.31
C PRO A 38 -9.53 1.27 -5.21
N PRO A 39 -10.66 1.97 -5.38
CA PRO A 39 -10.69 3.20 -6.17
C PRO A 39 -9.81 4.27 -5.54
N VAL A 40 -9.28 5.16 -6.39
CA VAL A 40 -8.65 6.41 -5.95
C VAL A 40 -9.72 7.25 -5.25
N TRP A 41 -9.39 7.80 -4.08
CA TRP A 41 -10.26 8.70 -3.33
C TRP A 41 -10.31 10.09 -3.96
N ASP A 42 -11.34 10.86 -3.59
CA ASP A 42 -11.52 12.23 -4.07
C ASP A 42 -10.30 13.11 -3.78
N GLU A 43 -9.98 14.02 -4.68
CA GLU A 43 -8.89 14.97 -4.49
C GLU A 43 -9.16 15.91 -3.31
N LYS A 44 -8.11 16.18 -2.53
CA LYS A 44 -8.10 17.17 -1.45
C LYS A 44 -6.99 18.18 -1.67
N ALA A 45 -7.27 19.43 -1.31
CA ALA A 45 -6.26 20.49 -1.33
C ALA A 45 -5.44 20.45 -0.03
N ALA A 46 -4.12 20.33 -0.16
CA ALA A 46 -3.14 20.55 0.89
C ALA A 46 -2.35 21.82 0.52
N GLY A 47 -2.88 22.99 0.90
CA GLY A 47 -2.31 24.27 0.48
C GLY A 47 -2.42 24.45 -1.05
N PRO A 48 -1.31 24.71 -1.77
CA PRO A 48 -1.32 24.85 -3.23
C PRO A 48 -1.35 23.53 -4.00
N PHE A 49 -1.29 22.39 -3.30
CA PHE A 49 -1.23 21.06 -3.92
C PHE A 49 -2.61 20.39 -3.90
N LYS A 50 -2.99 19.74 -5.00
CA LYS A 50 -4.11 18.78 -4.99
C LYS A 50 -3.56 17.37 -4.92
N VAL A 51 -3.97 16.65 -3.87
CA VAL A 51 -3.52 15.29 -3.59
C VAL A 51 -4.70 14.34 -3.63
N ALA A 52 -4.47 13.14 -4.15
CA ALA A 52 -5.38 12.01 -4.02
C ALA A 52 -4.62 10.79 -3.49
N LEU A 53 -5.32 9.94 -2.73
CA LEU A 53 -4.79 8.68 -2.22
C LEU A 53 -5.57 7.52 -2.80
N GLN A 54 -4.89 6.40 -2.97
CA GLN A 54 -5.49 5.12 -3.34
C GLN A 54 -4.97 4.05 -2.39
N PRO A 55 -5.82 3.42 -1.57
CA PRO A 55 -5.39 2.31 -0.74
C PRO A 55 -4.88 1.15 -1.59
N ALA A 56 -3.80 0.49 -1.18
CA ALA A 56 -3.30 -0.70 -1.88
C ALA A 56 -4.29 -1.87 -1.80
N ASN A 57 -5.05 -1.95 -0.69
CA ASN A 57 -6.10 -2.94 -0.45
C ASN A 57 -7.09 -2.42 0.62
N ASN A 58 -8.17 -3.17 0.85
CA ASN A 58 -9.16 -2.89 1.90
C ASN A 58 -8.87 -3.62 3.23
N ASP A 59 -7.69 -4.23 3.38
CA ASP A 59 -7.33 -4.98 4.57
C ASP A 59 -6.98 -4.06 5.75
N ALA A 60 -6.91 -4.61 6.96
CA ALA A 60 -6.48 -3.86 8.13
C ALA A 60 -4.99 -3.47 8.02
N PRO A 61 -4.52 -2.46 8.79
CA PRO A 61 -3.10 -2.20 8.95
C PRO A 61 -2.33 -3.48 9.33
N TYR A 62 -1.09 -3.60 8.88
CA TYR A 62 -0.22 -4.73 9.15
C TYR A 62 1.06 -4.30 9.85
N ALA A 63 1.68 -5.23 10.56
CA ALA A 63 2.95 -4.99 11.23
C ALA A 63 4.09 -4.92 10.19
N HIS A 64 4.85 -3.83 10.22
CA HIS A 64 6.03 -3.62 9.39
C HIS A 64 7.15 -3.10 10.29
N HIS A 65 8.19 -3.92 10.48
CA HIS A 65 9.21 -3.69 11.51
C HIS A 65 8.60 -3.55 12.92
N GLU A 66 8.84 -2.44 13.61
CA GLU A 66 8.31 -2.17 14.95
C GLU A 66 6.98 -1.38 14.90
N ASP A 67 6.52 -1.02 13.70
CA ASP A 67 5.37 -0.17 13.46
C ASP A 67 4.17 -0.92 12.84
N TRP A 68 3.03 -0.24 12.86
CA TRP A 68 1.84 -0.63 12.12
C TRP A 68 1.65 0.33 10.96
N VAL A 69 1.45 -0.23 9.76
CA VAL A 69 1.33 0.58 8.55
C VAL A 69 0.15 0.14 7.70
N LYS A 70 -0.32 1.06 6.86
CA LYS A 70 -1.25 0.75 5.77
C LYS A 70 -0.78 1.44 4.50
N ASP A 71 -0.77 0.68 3.42
CA ASP A 71 -0.13 1.12 2.18
C ASP A 71 -1.08 1.91 1.28
N PHE A 72 -0.57 3.01 0.72
CA PHE A 72 -1.28 3.82 -0.26
C PHE A 72 -0.38 4.16 -1.45
N SER A 73 -1.00 4.28 -2.61
CA SER A 73 -0.48 5.12 -3.68
C SER A 73 -0.96 6.55 -3.46
N ALA A 74 -0.11 7.52 -3.75
CA ALA A 74 -0.41 8.94 -3.65
C ALA A 74 -0.11 9.66 -4.96
N TYR A 75 -0.98 10.59 -5.30
CA TYR A 75 -0.95 11.35 -6.55
C TYR A 75 -0.99 12.83 -6.21
N VAL A 76 -0.06 13.62 -6.78
CA VAL A 76 -0.09 15.09 -6.69
C VAL A 76 -0.51 15.61 -8.06
N ASN A 77 -1.81 15.87 -8.21
CA ASN A 77 -2.45 16.16 -9.50
C ASN A 77 -2.34 17.63 -9.92
N GLU A 78 -2.18 18.53 -8.93
CA GLU A 78 -1.98 19.96 -9.17
C GLU A 78 -0.93 20.50 -8.20
N GLY A 79 -0.18 21.50 -8.65
CA GLY A 79 0.95 22.08 -7.93
C GLY A 79 2.30 21.62 -8.49
N LYS A 80 3.37 22.32 -8.13
CA LYS A 80 4.72 21.96 -8.55
C LYS A 80 5.30 20.98 -7.55
N VAL A 81 5.29 19.68 -7.87
CA VAL A 81 5.83 18.61 -7.00
C VAL A 81 7.25 18.93 -6.51
N ARG A 82 8.07 19.57 -7.36
CA ARG A 82 9.44 20.01 -7.03
C ARG A 82 9.53 21.01 -5.87
N ASP A 83 8.44 21.71 -5.56
CA ASP A 83 8.38 22.66 -4.45
C ASP A 83 8.11 21.95 -3.11
N ILE A 84 7.69 20.67 -3.15
CA ILE A 84 7.55 19.80 -1.98
C ILE A 84 8.95 19.28 -1.62
N ARG A 85 9.38 19.56 -0.39
CA ARG A 85 10.62 19.02 0.18
C ARG A 85 10.43 17.58 0.63
N GLN A 86 9.32 17.31 1.29
CA GLN A 86 8.96 16.00 1.82
C GLN A 86 7.46 15.94 2.08
N GLY A 87 6.91 14.73 2.12
CA GLY A 87 5.53 14.54 2.52
C GLY A 87 5.35 13.19 3.20
N TYR A 88 4.34 13.13 4.05
CA TYR A 88 4.07 11.99 4.91
C TYR A 88 2.58 11.66 4.93
N VAL A 89 2.26 10.41 5.25
CA VAL A 89 0.89 9.97 5.48
C VAL A 89 0.81 9.22 6.81
N ASN A 90 -0.20 9.57 7.62
CA ASN A 90 -0.51 8.87 8.86
C ASN A 90 -2.03 8.68 9.01
N ILE A 91 -2.44 7.68 9.78
CA ILE A 91 -3.81 7.44 10.18
C ILE A 91 -3.92 7.73 11.67
N GLY A 92 -4.82 8.64 12.05
CA GLY A 92 -4.95 9.08 13.43
C GLY A 92 -6.12 10.04 13.59
N GLU A 93 -6.49 10.35 14.83
CA GLU A 93 -7.49 11.39 15.11
C GLU A 93 -6.97 12.77 14.66
N GLU A 94 -5.66 12.99 14.76
CA GLU A 94 -4.96 14.21 14.37
C GLU A 94 -3.72 13.86 13.50
N PRO A 95 -3.21 14.80 12.68
CA PRO A 95 -1.96 14.58 11.97
C PRO A 95 -0.77 14.59 12.95
N ILE A 96 0.20 13.73 12.71
CA ILE A 96 1.46 13.74 13.48
C ILE A 96 2.24 15.02 13.14
N ALA A 97 2.90 15.63 14.13
CA ALA A 97 3.71 16.83 13.93
C ALA A 97 4.86 16.53 12.95
N ILE A 98 5.18 17.49 12.07
CA ILE A 98 6.20 17.29 11.04
C ILE A 98 7.59 17.05 11.64
N GLU A 99 7.89 17.63 12.80
CA GLU A 99 9.15 17.44 13.51
C GLU A 99 9.32 16.02 14.01
N GLU A 100 8.22 15.36 14.39
CA GLU A 100 8.19 13.96 14.82
C GLU A 100 8.30 13.02 13.61
N LEU A 101 7.54 13.30 12.55
CA LEU A 101 7.62 12.55 11.29
C LEU A 101 9.03 12.55 10.68
N GLN A 102 9.79 13.64 10.86
CA GLN A 102 11.18 13.75 10.38
C GLN A 102 12.20 12.90 11.14
N GLN A 103 11.84 12.31 12.28
CA GLN A 103 12.76 11.48 13.06
C GLN A 103 12.92 10.07 12.49
N ASP A 104 12.03 9.65 11.59
CA ASP A 104 12.00 8.30 11.03
C ASP A 104 11.63 8.34 9.52
N ASP A 105 11.75 7.21 8.83
CA ASP A 105 11.37 7.07 7.42
C ASP A 105 9.95 6.50 7.23
N VAL A 106 9.31 6.00 8.29
CA VAL A 106 7.96 5.45 8.21
C VAL A 106 6.95 6.55 7.86
N GLY A 107 6.03 6.24 6.96
CA GLY A 107 5.03 7.19 6.50
C GLY A 107 5.54 8.19 5.47
N ILE A 108 6.81 8.18 5.06
CA ILE A 108 7.32 9.09 4.02
C ILE A 108 6.81 8.70 2.62
N LEU A 109 6.41 9.70 1.85
CA LEU A 109 6.11 9.55 0.42
C LEU A 109 7.41 9.33 -0.35
N HIS A 110 7.44 8.28 -1.17
CA HIS A 110 8.57 7.95 -2.02
C HIS A 110 8.14 7.35 -3.36
N GLY A 111 8.92 7.57 -4.42
CA GLY A 111 8.56 7.14 -5.76
C GLY A 111 8.92 8.18 -6.82
N SER A 112 8.09 8.30 -7.85
CA SER A 112 8.29 9.21 -8.99
C SER A 112 7.31 10.37 -8.98
N GLU A 113 7.57 11.44 -9.74
CA GLU A 113 6.64 12.59 -9.85
C GLU A 113 5.20 12.18 -10.26
N LEU A 114 5.02 11.03 -10.94
CA LEU A 114 3.73 10.53 -11.40
C LEU A 114 3.00 9.62 -10.41
N LEU A 115 3.75 8.91 -9.58
CA LEU A 115 3.23 7.93 -8.65
C LEU A 115 4.16 7.85 -7.45
N GLN A 116 3.61 8.21 -6.30
CA GLN A 116 4.25 8.04 -5.00
C GLN A 116 3.60 6.86 -4.27
N HIS A 117 4.40 6.19 -3.45
CA HIS A 117 3.97 5.15 -2.53
C HIS A 117 4.25 5.61 -1.10
N VAL A 118 3.48 5.08 -0.16
CA VAL A 118 3.68 5.34 1.27
C VAL A 118 3.19 4.16 2.11
N HIS A 119 4.01 3.81 3.10
CA HIS A 119 3.64 2.96 4.22
C HIS A 119 3.09 3.86 5.33
N ALA A 120 1.81 4.25 5.22
CA ALA A 120 1.24 5.24 6.13
C ALA A 120 1.23 4.71 7.56
N ILE A 121 1.78 5.49 8.51
CA ILE A 121 1.78 5.15 9.94
C ILE A 121 0.33 4.97 10.37
N ALA A 122 -0.01 3.84 10.99
CA ALA A 122 -1.38 3.54 11.36
C ALA A 122 -1.44 2.87 12.74
N PRO A 123 -2.55 3.02 13.47
CA PRO A 123 -2.80 2.20 14.65
C PRO A 123 -3.16 0.77 14.23
N GLN A 124 -2.94 -0.18 15.12
CA GLN A 124 -3.32 -1.58 14.89
C GLN A 124 -4.82 -1.77 14.60
N LYS A 125 -5.68 -0.91 15.17
CA LYS A 125 -7.13 -0.93 14.99
C LYS A 125 -7.63 0.42 14.55
N LEU A 126 -8.47 0.40 13.53
CA LEU A 126 -9.08 1.59 12.96
C LEU A 126 -10.45 1.87 13.59
N ASN A 127 -10.72 3.13 13.91
CA ASN A 127 -11.99 3.60 14.45
C ASN A 127 -12.57 4.76 13.62
N SER A 128 -13.83 5.15 13.88
CA SER A 128 -14.51 6.18 13.08
C SER A 128 -14.06 7.62 13.36
N GLN A 129 -13.30 7.86 14.43
CA GLN A 129 -12.75 9.16 14.80
C GLN A 129 -11.46 9.47 14.03
N GLN A 130 -10.76 8.42 13.58
CA GLN A 130 -9.52 8.55 12.84
C GLN A 130 -9.76 8.99 11.39
N ARG A 131 -8.73 9.61 10.82
CA ARG A 131 -8.67 10.08 9.44
C ARG A 131 -7.33 9.65 8.83
N VAL A 132 -7.28 9.53 7.51
CA VAL A 132 -6.00 9.45 6.79
C VAL A 132 -5.54 10.88 6.53
N TRP A 133 -4.41 11.25 7.10
CA TRP A 133 -3.80 12.57 6.99
C TRP A 133 -2.65 12.52 6.00
N VAL A 134 -2.58 13.50 5.11
CA VAL A 134 -1.39 13.83 4.32
C VAL A 134 -0.81 15.12 4.90
N THR A 135 0.49 15.11 5.18
CA THR A 135 1.27 16.28 5.58
C THR A 135 2.35 16.53 4.56
N LEU A 136 2.33 17.68 3.89
CA LEU A 136 3.35 18.12 2.93
C LEU A 136 4.14 19.28 3.52
N GLN A 137 5.46 19.23 3.40
CA GLN A 137 6.33 20.36 3.71
C GLN A 137 7.03 20.86 2.44
N THR A 138 7.03 22.16 2.23
CA THR A 138 7.72 22.82 1.11
C THR A 138 9.17 23.20 1.48
N TRP A 139 9.98 23.56 0.48
CA TRP A 139 11.38 23.98 0.71
C TRP A 139 11.55 25.24 1.55
N ASN A 140 10.56 26.14 1.58
CA ASN A 140 10.54 27.31 2.44
C ASN A 140 10.04 27.01 3.87
N GLY A 141 9.66 25.76 4.16
CA GLY A 141 9.28 25.29 5.49
C GLY A 141 7.79 25.33 5.79
N ASP A 142 6.94 25.79 4.86
CA ASP A 142 5.48 25.79 5.06
C ASP A 142 4.98 24.35 5.13
N VAL A 143 4.01 24.12 6.02
CA VAL A 143 3.37 22.82 6.21
C VAL A 143 1.92 22.92 5.77
N HIS A 144 1.51 21.96 4.95
CA HIS A 144 0.16 21.86 4.42
C HIS A 144 -0.41 20.49 4.70
N GLN A 145 -1.68 20.45 5.12
CA GLN A 145 -2.34 19.22 5.52
C GLN A 145 -3.68 19.06 4.82
N ALA A 146 -4.03 17.81 4.56
CA ALA A 146 -5.34 17.40 4.06
C ALA A 146 -5.70 16.04 4.68
N HIS A 147 -6.99 15.69 4.66
CA HIS A 147 -7.42 14.40 5.18
C HIS A 147 -8.63 13.81 4.47
N TRP A 148 -8.80 12.50 4.69
CA TRP A 148 -9.95 11.70 4.27
C TRP A 148 -10.55 10.96 5.47
N GLU A 149 -11.86 10.78 5.41
CA GLU A 149 -12.55 9.87 6.33
C GLU A 149 -12.20 8.42 6.01
N LEU A 150 -12.14 7.58 7.04
CA LEU A 150 -11.94 6.16 6.84
C LEU A 150 -13.21 5.53 6.24
N PRO A 151 -13.10 4.65 5.23
CA PRO A 151 -14.23 3.86 4.76
C PRO A 151 -14.90 3.10 5.92
N GLU A 152 -16.24 3.06 5.94
CA GLU A 152 -16.99 2.35 6.98
C GLU A 152 -16.58 0.88 7.10
N THR A 153 -16.19 0.26 5.98
CA THR A 153 -15.75 -1.14 5.92
C THR A 153 -14.43 -1.41 6.66
N TRP A 154 -13.64 -0.37 6.97
CA TRP A 154 -12.38 -0.48 7.68
C TRP A 154 -12.54 -0.35 9.20
N VAL A 155 -13.62 0.29 9.64
CA VAL A 155 -13.92 0.51 11.06
C VAL A 155 -14.48 -0.78 11.65
N LYS A 156 -13.77 -1.39 12.60
CA LYS A 156 -14.16 -2.65 13.26
C LYS A 156 -14.15 -2.55 14.78
#